data_AF-A0A370FRC6-F1
#
_entry.id   AF-A0A370FRC6-F1
#
_cell.length_a   1.000
_cell.length_b   1.000
_cell.length_c   1.000
_cell.angle_alpha   90.00
_cell.angle_beta   90.00
_cell.angle_gamma   90.00
#
_symmetry.space_group_name_H-M   'P 1'
#
loop_
_entity.id
_entity.type
_entity.pdbx_description
1 polymer ?
#
loop_
_entity_poly.entity_id
_entity_poly.type
_entity_poly.pdbx_seq_one_letter_code
_entity_poly.pdbx_strand_id
1 'polypeptide(L)'
;MSPSLPEPGSSITLDDTGFSEILTKNVTSQPVLHHALFPAMSAAENLTTVVNLVDQWDATGKLRTVSIVTLCRSALESASRAVWILSDEDREERRSRALRVTKDEVLAQKKYVEEQIKRIDAGRISAAVGERAELEEALSAAKAVLDGLADVKHALKFDQTIERAALWIDENMATPSVKPMADLSKSMYAIASGIAHGYTWTTNYLHGPTNLSDIVADFLYAATTTTEAAVALYEAQASASGTIATNCPPHLRDVAERFHRAAATHA
;
A
#
# COMPACT_ATOMS: atom_id res chain seq x y z
N MET A 1 -3.18 10.09 9.89
CA MET A 1 -3.80 10.84 8.78
C MET A 1 -5.31 10.84 8.95
N SER A 2 -6.00 11.92 8.62
CA SER A 2 -7.47 11.98 8.58
C SER A 2 -7.90 12.14 7.12
N PRO A 3 -8.02 11.04 6.36
CA PRO A 3 -8.33 11.09 4.92
C PRO A 3 -9.73 11.65 4.67
N SER A 4 -9.93 12.31 3.53
CA SER A 4 -11.24 12.78 3.10
C SER A 4 -12.16 11.60 2.80
N LEU A 5 -13.44 11.68 3.17
CA LEU A 5 -14.40 10.68 2.71
C LEU A 5 -14.67 10.88 1.21
N PRO A 6 -14.77 9.80 0.40
CA PRO A 6 -15.12 9.93 -1.01
C PRO A 6 -16.46 10.63 -1.21
N GLU A 7 -16.48 11.66 -2.06
CA GLU A 7 -17.67 12.41 -2.41
C GLU A 7 -18.60 11.54 -3.29
N PRO A 8 -19.93 11.61 -3.12
CA PRO A 8 -20.85 10.93 -4.01
C PRO A 8 -20.61 11.32 -5.47
N GLY A 9 -20.40 10.33 -6.34
CA GLY A 9 -20.10 10.56 -7.76
C GLY A 9 -18.61 10.75 -8.07
N SER A 10 -17.73 10.70 -7.06
CA SER A 10 -16.29 10.65 -7.30
C SER A 10 -15.90 9.35 -8.00
N SER A 11 -14.75 9.36 -8.67
CA SER A 11 -14.20 8.21 -9.37
C SER A 11 -14.16 6.94 -8.51
N ILE A 12 -13.62 7.02 -7.29
CA ILE A 12 -13.61 5.87 -6.36
C ILE A 12 -15.02 5.37 -6.02
N THR A 13 -15.98 6.27 -5.78
CA THR A 13 -17.35 5.82 -5.46
C THR A 13 -18.01 5.10 -6.63
N LEU A 14 -17.72 5.53 -7.86
CA LEU A 14 -18.17 4.85 -9.07
C LEU A 14 -17.44 3.52 -9.22
N ASP A 15 -16.12 3.49 -9.03
CA ASP A 15 -15.29 2.29 -9.09
C ASP A 15 -15.77 1.20 -8.13
N ASP A 16 -16.37 1.55 -7.00
CA ASP A 16 -16.90 0.60 -6.01
C ASP A 16 -18.32 0.07 -6.29
N THR A 17 -18.95 0.46 -7.41
CA THR A 17 -20.31 -0.02 -7.74
C THR A 17 -20.33 -1.36 -8.49
N GLY A 18 -21.34 -2.21 -8.23
CA GLY A 18 -21.61 -3.38 -9.08
C GLY A 18 -20.64 -4.56 -8.93
N PHE A 19 -19.91 -4.67 -7.83
CA PHE A 19 -19.20 -5.90 -7.47
C PHE A 19 -20.18 -7.02 -7.07
N SER A 20 -19.72 -8.28 -7.15
CA SER A 20 -20.56 -9.43 -6.87
C SER A 20 -21.04 -9.49 -5.42
N GLU A 21 -22.24 -10.01 -5.19
CA GLU A 21 -22.79 -10.16 -3.83
C GLU A 21 -21.87 -10.98 -2.93
N ILE A 22 -21.26 -12.04 -3.47
CA ILE A 22 -20.30 -12.90 -2.75
C ILE A 22 -19.12 -12.08 -2.23
N LEU A 23 -18.55 -11.18 -3.05
CA LEU A 23 -17.43 -10.34 -2.63
C LEU A 23 -17.89 -9.29 -1.59
N THR A 24 -19.01 -8.61 -1.85
CA THR A 24 -19.51 -7.55 -0.97
C THR A 24 -19.92 -8.06 0.41
N LYS A 25 -20.49 -9.27 0.49
CA LYS A 25 -20.90 -9.91 1.74
C LYS A 25 -19.72 -10.41 2.57
N ASN A 26 -18.71 -10.99 1.92
CA ASN A 26 -17.68 -11.77 2.62
C ASN A 26 -16.32 -11.06 2.73
N VAL A 27 -16.10 -9.96 1.99
CA VAL A 27 -14.83 -9.21 2.03
C VAL A 27 -15.06 -7.73 2.29
N THR A 28 -15.64 -7.02 1.34
CA THR A 28 -15.93 -5.58 1.46
C THR A 28 -16.88 -5.13 0.34
N SER A 29 -17.76 -4.18 0.63
CA SER A 29 -18.57 -3.51 -0.38
C SER A 29 -17.81 -2.45 -1.19
N GLN A 30 -16.58 -2.12 -0.80
CA GLN A 30 -15.78 -1.03 -1.35
C GLN A 30 -14.31 -1.46 -1.60
N PRO A 31 -14.06 -2.45 -2.47
CA PRO A 31 -12.72 -3.01 -2.65
C PRO A 31 -11.69 -2.01 -3.19
N VAL A 32 -12.06 -1.10 -4.10
CA VAL A 32 -11.12 -0.10 -4.65
C VAL A 32 -10.75 0.89 -3.56
N LEU A 33 -11.73 1.45 -2.85
CA LEU A 33 -11.46 2.32 -1.70
C LEU A 33 -10.61 1.62 -0.64
N HIS A 34 -11.00 0.41 -0.20
CA HIS A 34 -10.29 -0.28 0.88
C HIS A 34 -8.84 -0.62 0.51
N HIS A 35 -8.62 -1.18 -0.69
CA HIS A 35 -7.29 -1.57 -1.13
C HIS A 35 -6.42 -0.38 -1.56
N ALA A 36 -6.97 0.81 -1.73
CA ALA A 36 -6.22 2.04 -1.95
C ALA A 36 -5.94 2.79 -0.63
N LEU A 37 -6.97 3.04 0.17
CA LEU A 37 -6.90 3.91 1.34
C LEU A 37 -6.10 3.27 2.48
N PHE A 38 -6.38 2.02 2.82
CA PHE A 38 -5.69 1.38 3.95
C PHE A 38 -4.17 1.28 3.71
N PRO A 39 -3.67 0.89 2.52
CA PRO A 39 -2.24 0.93 2.26
C PRO A 39 -1.62 2.34 2.31
N ALA A 40 -2.33 3.38 1.84
CA ALA A 40 -1.85 4.77 1.97
C ALA A 40 -1.76 5.20 3.44
N MET A 41 -2.77 4.86 4.26
CA MET A 41 -2.75 5.11 5.71
C MET A 41 -1.64 4.34 6.42
N SER A 42 -1.46 3.06 6.08
CA SER A 42 -0.36 2.23 6.59
C SER A 42 1.00 2.84 6.27
N ALA A 43 1.18 3.35 5.06
CA ALA A 43 2.43 4.01 4.68
C ALA A 43 2.69 5.28 5.50
N ALA A 44 1.68 6.13 5.67
CA ALA A 44 1.77 7.33 6.49
C ALA A 44 2.08 7.00 7.98
N GLU A 45 1.48 5.93 8.52
CA GLU A 45 1.74 5.49 9.89
C GLU A 45 3.19 4.99 10.09
N ASN A 46 3.69 4.19 9.13
CA ASN A 46 5.09 3.76 9.14
C ASN A 46 6.06 4.95 9.10
N LEU A 47 5.81 5.94 8.23
CA LEU A 47 6.64 7.15 8.16
C LEU A 47 6.54 8.01 9.43
N THR A 48 5.36 8.11 10.04
CA THR A 48 5.19 8.80 11.33
C THR A 48 6.05 8.14 12.41
N THR A 49 6.11 6.81 12.42
CA THR A 49 7.00 6.07 13.33
C THR A 49 8.47 6.32 13.03
N VAL A 50 8.85 6.44 11.75
CA VAL A 50 10.22 6.80 11.37
C VAL A 50 10.61 8.17 11.90
N VAL A 51 9.75 9.19 11.78
CA VAL A 51 9.98 10.53 12.34
C VAL A 51 10.24 10.44 13.85
N ASN A 52 9.40 9.71 14.59
CA ASN A 52 9.60 9.51 16.03
C ASN A 52 10.94 8.84 16.36
N LEU A 53 11.43 7.92 15.53
CA LEU A 53 12.73 7.27 15.72
C LEU A 53 13.91 8.21 15.40
N VAL A 54 13.74 9.10 14.42
CA VAL A 54 14.74 10.11 14.08
C VAL A 54 14.80 11.18 15.18
N ASP A 55 13.67 11.67 15.69
CA ASP A 55 13.63 12.66 16.78
C ASP A 55 14.27 12.14 18.08
N GLN A 56 14.13 10.84 18.36
CA GLN A 56 14.78 10.20 19.51
C GLN A 56 16.31 10.11 19.37
N TRP A 57 16.86 10.30 18.17
CA TRP A 57 18.30 10.27 17.96
C TRP A 57 18.99 11.37 18.76
N ASP A 58 18.48 12.61 18.71
CA ASP A 58 19.10 13.75 19.40
C ASP A 58 19.26 13.51 20.91
N ALA A 59 18.27 12.87 21.54
CA ALA A 59 18.30 12.57 22.97
C ALA A 59 19.16 11.35 23.33
N THR A 60 19.27 10.35 22.43
CA THR A 60 19.84 9.03 22.78
C THR A 60 21.18 8.73 22.11
N GLY A 61 21.53 9.44 21.04
CA GLY A 61 22.66 9.13 20.15
C GLY A 61 22.50 7.81 19.37
N LYS A 62 21.34 7.13 19.46
CA LYS A 62 21.15 5.78 18.92
C LYS A 62 20.30 5.81 17.65
N LEU A 63 20.95 5.83 16.50
CA LEU A 63 20.27 5.67 15.22
C LEU A 63 19.77 4.21 15.05
N ARG A 64 18.45 4.04 15.00
CA ARG A 64 17.79 2.73 14.82
C ARG A 64 17.69 2.36 13.34
N THR A 65 18.82 2.37 12.63
CA THR A 65 18.84 2.30 11.16
C THR A 65 18.05 1.12 10.58
N VAL A 66 18.23 -0.09 11.12
CA VAL A 66 17.51 -1.28 10.63
C VAL A 66 15.99 -1.11 10.78
N SER A 67 15.55 -0.51 11.90
CA SER A 67 14.12 -0.22 12.13
C SER A 67 13.63 0.84 11.14
N ILE A 68 14.38 1.93 10.96
CA ILE A 68 14.04 3.00 10.02
C ILE A 68 13.90 2.45 8.60
N VAL A 69 14.88 1.68 8.13
CA VAL A 69 14.89 1.08 6.79
C VAL A 69 13.73 0.10 6.61
N THR A 70 13.46 -0.74 7.61
CA THR A 70 12.33 -1.68 7.55
C THR A 70 10.97 -0.95 7.47
N LEU A 71 10.79 0.11 8.28
CA LEU A 71 9.57 0.92 8.25
C LEU A 71 9.42 1.68 6.94
N CYS A 72 10.50 2.26 6.41
CA CYS A 72 10.49 2.90 5.10
C CYS A 72 10.15 1.92 3.97
N ARG A 73 10.66 0.67 4.04
CA ARG A 73 10.27 -0.39 3.10
C ARG A 73 8.78 -0.69 3.19
N SER A 74 8.24 -0.88 4.39
CA SER A 74 6.81 -1.13 4.56
C SER A 74 5.95 0.04 4.07
N ALA A 75 6.41 1.28 4.26
CA ALA A 75 5.76 2.45 3.69
C ALA A 75 5.80 2.44 2.16
N LEU A 76 6.97 2.20 1.57
CA LEU A 76 7.15 2.12 0.11
C LEU A 76 6.27 1.03 -0.52
N GLU A 77 6.25 -0.18 0.05
CA GLU A 77 5.40 -1.29 -0.40
C GLU A 77 3.90 -0.93 -0.34
N SER A 78 3.47 -0.35 0.78
CA SER A 78 2.07 -0.02 1.00
C SER A 78 1.60 1.14 0.11
N ALA A 79 2.38 2.21 0.03
CA ALA A 79 2.07 3.35 -0.82
C ALA A 79 2.10 2.98 -2.31
N SER A 80 3.08 2.15 -2.73
CA SER A 80 3.15 1.69 -4.13
C SER A 80 1.91 0.91 -4.55
N ARG A 81 1.32 0.12 -3.64
CA ARG A 81 0.06 -0.57 -3.90
C ARG A 81 -1.08 0.41 -4.13
N ALA A 82 -1.20 1.45 -3.31
CA ALA A 82 -2.21 2.48 -3.47
C ALA A 82 -2.05 3.24 -4.80
N VAL A 83 -0.81 3.66 -5.13
CA VAL A 83 -0.50 4.28 -6.42
C VAL A 83 -0.89 3.35 -7.57
N TRP A 84 -0.42 2.09 -7.55
CA TRP A 84 -0.72 1.14 -8.62
C TRP A 84 -2.21 0.91 -8.84
N ILE A 85 -3.03 0.87 -7.78
CA ILE A 85 -4.48 0.72 -7.92
C ILE A 85 -5.12 1.97 -8.53
N LEU A 86 -4.70 3.17 -8.12
CA LEU A 86 -5.38 4.43 -8.45
C LEU A 86 -4.82 5.16 -9.67
N SER A 87 -3.62 4.81 -10.13
CA SER A 87 -2.88 5.58 -11.13
C SER A 87 -3.39 5.43 -12.55
N ASP A 88 -4.22 4.42 -12.83
CA ASP A 88 -4.82 4.23 -14.16
C ASP A 88 -6.04 5.13 -14.31
N GLU A 89 -6.22 5.71 -15.49
CA GLU A 89 -7.40 6.51 -15.81
C GLU A 89 -8.62 5.62 -16.11
N ASP A 90 -8.40 4.40 -16.60
CA ASP A 90 -9.47 3.44 -16.88
C ASP A 90 -10.03 2.84 -15.59
N ARG A 91 -11.32 3.09 -15.36
CA ARG A 91 -12.11 2.53 -14.26
C ARG A 91 -12.07 1.01 -14.21
N GLU A 92 -12.19 0.33 -15.35
CA GLU A 92 -12.19 -1.14 -15.37
C GLU A 92 -10.83 -1.71 -14.99
N GLU A 93 -9.74 -1.02 -15.35
CA GLU A 93 -8.40 -1.41 -14.93
C GLU A 93 -8.19 -1.20 -13.43
N ARG A 94 -8.63 -0.06 -12.85
CA ARG A 94 -8.58 0.16 -11.39
C ARG A 94 -9.38 -0.90 -10.62
N ARG A 95 -10.59 -1.21 -11.08
CA ARG A 95 -11.45 -2.28 -10.52
C ARG A 95 -10.79 -3.65 -10.62
N SER A 96 -10.23 -3.97 -11.78
CA SER A 96 -9.48 -5.20 -12.02
C SER A 96 -8.30 -5.32 -11.06
N ARG A 97 -7.49 -4.28 -10.88
CA ARG A 97 -6.37 -4.26 -9.93
C ARG A 97 -6.82 -4.51 -8.49
N ALA A 98 -7.91 -3.88 -8.06
CA ALA A 98 -8.47 -4.13 -6.73
C ALA A 98 -8.90 -5.59 -6.54
N LEU A 99 -9.58 -6.20 -7.52
CA LEU A 99 -9.96 -7.62 -7.47
C LEU A 99 -8.74 -8.56 -7.40
N ARG A 100 -7.66 -8.22 -8.11
CA ARG A 100 -6.40 -8.99 -8.06
C ARG A 100 -5.80 -8.96 -6.66
N VAL A 101 -5.84 -7.81 -5.98
CA VAL A 101 -5.40 -7.68 -4.57
C VAL A 101 -6.33 -8.46 -3.64
N THR A 102 -7.66 -8.32 -3.81
CA THR A 102 -8.65 -9.08 -3.04
C THR A 102 -8.39 -10.59 -3.12
N LYS A 103 -8.15 -11.11 -4.33
CA LYS A 103 -7.83 -12.53 -4.54
C LYS A 103 -6.63 -12.99 -3.72
N ASP A 104 -5.54 -12.23 -3.75
CA ASP A 104 -4.31 -12.60 -3.04
C ASP A 104 -4.45 -12.48 -1.52
N GLU A 105 -5.20 -11.50 -1.02
CA GLU A 105 -5.48 -11.35 0.42
C GLU A 105 -6.39 -12.46 0.93
N VAL A 106 -7.45 -12.83 0.19
CA VAL A 106 -8.32 -13.95 0.55
C VAL A 106 -7.57 -15.28 0.49
N LEU A 107 -6.65 -15.46 -0.47
CA LEU A 107 -5.76 -16.63 -0.50
C LEU A 107 -4.86 -16.70 0.74
N ALA A 108 -4.33 -15.58 1.20
CA ALA A 108 -3.50 -15.52 2.41
C ALA A 108 -4.35 -15.80 3.67
N GLN A 109 -5.53 -15.18 3.78
CA GLN A 109 -6.47 -15.41 4.87
C GLN A 109 -6.89 -16.89 4.95
N LYS A 110 -7.27 -17.49 3.80
CA LYS A 110 -7.61 -18.92 3.72
C LYS A 110 -6.51 -19.80 4.32
N LYS A 111 -5.25 -19.59 3.92
CA LYS A 111 -4.10 -20.36 4.43
C LYS A 111 -3.95 -20.20 5.95
N TYR A 112 -4.10 -18.98 6.45
CA TYR A 112 -4.04 -18.70 7.89
C TYR A 112 -5.14 -19.46 8.65
N VAL A 113 -6.38 -19.37 8.18
CA VAL A 113 -7.54 -20.03 8.79
C VAL A 113 -7.41 -21.55 8.77
N GLU A 114 -6.99 -22.13 7.63
CA GLU A 114 -6.73 -23.57 7.52
C GLU A 114 -5.70 -24.06 8.54
N GLU A 115 -4.61 -23.30 8.74
CA GLU A 115 -3.60 -23.64 9.75
C GLU A 115 -4.12 -23.48 11.19
N GLN A 116 -4.94 -22.47 11.49
CA GLN A 116 -5.54 -22.34 12.82
C GLN A 116 -6.47 -23.52 13.14
N ILE A 117 -7.37 -23.88 12.23
CA ILE A 117 -8.27 -25.05 12.40
C ILE A 117 -7.44 -26.31 12.65
N LYS A 118 -6.42 -26.56 11.83
CA LYS A 118 -5.53 -27.72 12.00
C LYS A 118 -4.84 -27.75 13.36
N ARG A 119 -4.40 -26.60 13.88
CA ARG A 119 -3.75 -26.51 15.20
C ARG A 119 -4.73 -26.76 16.35
N ILE A 120 -5.97 -26.28 16.23
CA ILE A 120 -7.05 -26.55 17.19
C ILE A 120 -7.41 -28.03 17.20
N ASP A 121 -7.66 -28.62 16.03
CA ASP A 121 -8.05 -30.03 15.89
C ASP A 121 -6.95 -30.99 16.38
N ALA A 122 -5.68 -30.60 16.25
CA ALA A 122 -4.55 -31.34 16.76
C ALA A 122 -4.27 -31.10 18.27
N GLY A 123 -5.09 -30.30 18.96
CA GLY A 123 -4.91 -29.95 20.37
C GLY A 123 -3.63 -29.15 20.67
N ARG A 124 -3.03 -28.49 19.66
CA ARG A 124 -1.79 -27.72 19.80
C ARG A 124 -2.02 -26.31 20.33
N ILE A 125 -3.24 -25.81 20.18
CA ILE A 125 -3.71 -24.54 20.76
C ILE A 125 -5.11 -24.77 21.33
N SER A 126 -5.41 -24.10 22.43
CA SER A 126 -6.76 -24.02 22.98
C SER A 126 -7.58 -23.01 22.21
N ALA A 127 -8.81 -23.36 21.85
CA ALA A 127 -9.78 -22.44 21.26
C ALA A 127 -10.86 -22.09 22.28
N ALA A 128 -11.37 -20.86 22.22
CA ALA A 128 -12.57 -20.49 22.94
C ALA A 128 -13.80 -21.25 22.38
N VAL A 129 -14.88 -21.30 23.16
CA VAL A 129 -16.14 -21.89 22.70
C VAL A 129 -16.63 -21.11 21.48
N GLY A 130 -16.84 -21.79 20.36
CA GLY A 130 -17.33 -21.18 19.11
C GLY A 130 -16.25 -20.75 18.12
N GLU A 131 -15.01 -20.48 18.57
CA GLU A 131 -13.92 -19.97 17.71
C GLU A 131 -13.62 -20.91 16.53
N ARG A 132 -13.63 -22.22 16.76
CA ARG A 132 -13.46 -23.21 15.68
C ARG A 132 -14.56 -23.09 14.61
N ALA A 133 -15.81 -22.87 15.02
CA ALA A 133 -16.93 -22.75 14.09
C ALA A 133 -16.86 -21.44 13.30
N GLU A 134 -16.43 -20.34 13.93
CA GLU A 134 -16.17 -19.05 13.25
C GLU A 134 -15.07 -19.19 12.19
N LEU A 135 -13.99 -19.94 12.50
CA LEU A 135 -12.93 -20.24 11.53
C LEU A 135 -13.46 -21.10 10.36
N GLU A 136 -14.34 -22.06 10.62
CA GLU A 136 -14.97 -22.85 9.54
C GLU A 136 -15.89 -22.00 8.64
N GLU A 137 -16.64 -21.06 9.22
CA GLU A 137 -17.45 -20.10 8.46
C GLU A 137 -16.55 -19.20 7.60
N ALA A 138 -15.49 -18.63 8.19
CA ALA A 138 -14.51 -17.81 7.47
C ALA A 138 -13.83 -18.60 6.34
N LEU A 139 -13.50 -19.87 6.55
CA LEU A 139 -12.93 -20.74 5.53
C LEU A 139 -13.92 -20.99 4.38
N SER A 140 -15.18 -21.23 4.69
CA SER A 140 -16.24 -21.42 3.69
C SER A 140 -16.44 -20.15 2.86
N ALA A 141 -16.52 -18.99 3.51
CA ALA A 141 -16.62 -17.68 2.87
C ALA A 141 -15.42 -17.40 1.96
N ALA A 142 -14.19 -17.64 2.43
CA ALA A 142 -12.99 -17.45 1.64
C ALA A 142 -12.96 -18.35 0.39
N LYS A 143 -13.39 -19.61 0.50
CA LYS A 143 -13.51 -20.52 -0.66
C LYS A 143 -14.52 -20.00 -1.69
N ALA A 144 -15.72 -19.60 -1.25
CA ALA A 144 -16.75 -19.07 -2.13
C ALA A 144 -16.29 -17.81 -2.88
N VAL A 145 -15.58 -16.90 -2.20
CA VAL A 145 -14.99 -15.71 -2.85
C VAL A 145 -13.95 -16.11 -3.88
N LEU A 146 -13.05 -17.05 -3.56
CA LEU A 146 -12.00 -17.49 -4.48
C LEU A 146 -12.55 -18.20 -5.72
N ASP A 147 -13.63 -18.97 -5.57
CA ASP A 147 -14.33 -19.58 -6.70
C ASP A 147 -14.90 -18.50 -7.62
N GLY A 148 -15.47 -17.43 -7.06
CA GLY A 148 -15.94 -16.26 -7.82
C GLY A 148 -14.81 -15.42 -8.46
N LEU A 149 -13.57 -15.58 -8.01
CA LEU A 149 -12.39 -14.90 -8.52
C LEU A 149 -11.43 -15.85 -9.28
N ALA A 150 -11.91 -17.02 -9.71
CA ALA A 150 -11.08 -18.04 -10.35
C ALA A 150 -10.29 -17.48 -11.56
N ASP A 151 -10.96 -16.72 -12.41
CA ASP A 151 -10.40 -16.14 -13.65
C ASP A 151 -9.64 -14.81 -13.43
N VAL A 152 -9.72 -14.23 -12.23
CA VAL A 152 -8.98 -13.00 -11.90
C VAL A 152 -7.50 -13.32 -11.75
N LYS A 153 -6.63 -12.50 -12.33
CA LYS A 153 -5.17 -12.68 -12.20
C LYS A 153 -4.70 -12.45 -10.76
N HIS A 154 -3.50 -12.91 -10.43
CA HIS A 154 -2.83 -12.50 -9.18
C HIS A 154 -2.43 -11.03 -9.23
N ALA A 155 -2.29 -10.38 -8.07
CA ALA A 155 -1.72 -9.05 -7.98
C ALA A 155 -0.26 -9.06 -8.43
N LEU A 156 0.27 -7.89 -8.73
CA LEU A 156 1.71 -7.74 -8.97
C LEU A 156 2.47 -8.04 -7.67
N LYS A 157 3.65 -8.65 -7.80
CA LYS A 157 4.58 -8.78 -6.68
C LYS A 157 5.06 -7.40 -6.24
N PHE A 158 5.52 -7.27 -4.99
CA PHE A 158 5.91 -5.97 -4.44
C PHE A 158 6.99 -5.25 -5.25
N ASP A 159 8.00 -5.96 -5.75
CA ASP A 159 9.03 -5.40 -6.64
C ASP A 159 8.43 -4.80 -7.92
N GLN A 160 7.48 -5.51 -8.54
CA GLN A 160 6.79 -5.06 -9.73
C GLN A 160 5.86 -3.88 -9.45
N THR A 161 5.13 -3.91 -8.32
CA THR A 161 4.24 -2.82 -7.90
C THR A 161 5.04 -1.55 -7.61
N ILE A 162 6.18 -1.67 -6.93
CA ILE A 162 7.10 -0.56 -6.65
C ILE A 162 7.65 0.02 -7.95
N GLU A 163 8.12 -0.82 -8.87
CA GLU A 163 8.61 -0.37 -10.17
C GLU A 163 7.53 0.38 -10.97
N ARG A 164 6.29 -0.12 -10.99
CA ARG A 164 5.17 0.54 -11.66
C ARG A 164 4.79 1.87 -11.03
N ALA A 165 4.71 1.93 -9.70
CA ALA A 165 4.41 3.16 -8.98
C ALA A 165 5.51 4.21 -9.21
N ALA A 166 6.78 3.79 -9.17
CA ALA A 166 7.91 4.68 -9.35
C ALA A 166 8.00 5.25 -10.77
N LEU A 167 7.74 4.44 -11.80
CA LEU A 167 7.62 4.92 -13.19
C LEU A 167 6.49 5.94 -13.34
N TRP A 168 5.34 5.67 -12.73
CA TRP A 168 4.23 6.61 -12.76
C TRP A 168 4.60 7.93 -12.07
N ILE A 169 5.32 7.88 -10.94
CA ILE A 169 5.81 9.09 -10.24
C ILE A 169 6.78 9.87 -11.14
N ASP A 170 7.73 9.21 -11.80
CA ASP A 170 8.67 9.87 -12.72
C ASP A 170 7.94 10.61 -13.86
N GLU A 171 6.84 10.05 -14.35
CA GLU A 171 6.05 10.63 -15.44
C GLU A 171 5.11 11.76 -14.97
N ASN A 172 4.61 11.71 -13.73
CA ASN A 172 3.48 12.54 -13.29
C ASN A 172 3.82 13.53 -12.15
N MET A 173 4.86 13.25 -11.37
CA MET A 173 5.35 14.13 -10.31
C MET A 173 6.65 14.77 -10.76
N ALA A 174 6.56 15.96 -11.36
CA ALA A 174 7.74 16.71 -11.76
C ALA A 174 8.58 17.11 -10.54
N THR A 175 9.70 16.41 -10.32
CA THR A 175 10.76 16.83 -9.38
C THR A 175 12.04 17.12 -10.16
N PRO A 176 12.35 18.39 -10.51
CA PRO A 176 13.47 18.75 -11.38
C PRO A 176 14.88 18.44 -10.83
N SER A 177 15.01 17.97 -9.59
CA SER A 177 16.29 17.98 -8.84
C SER A 177 16.72 16.65 -8.22
N VAL A 178 16.11 15.51 -8.57
CA VAL A 178 16.40 14.23 -7.91
C VAL A 178 16.57 13.09 -8.93
N LYS A 179 17.31 12.04 -8.53
CA LYS A 179 17.40 10.78 -9.29
C LYS A 179 15.99 10.27 -9.64
N PRO A 180 15.79 9.69 -10.84
CA PRO A 180 14.52 9.05 -11.19
C PRO A 180 14.10 8.03 -10.13
N MET A 181 12.83 8.11 -9.74
CA MET A 181 12.22 7.26 -8.73
C MET A 181 12.27 5.79 -9.11
N ALA A 182 12.16 5.45 -10.39
CA ALA A 182 12.18 4.05 -10.85
C ALA A 182 13.49 3.34 -10.47
N ASP A 183 14.64 3.92 -10.81
CA ASP A 183 15.95 3.35 -10.49
C ASP A 183 16.22 3.38 -8.98
N LEU A 184 15.86 4.49 -8.33
CA LEU A 184 16.08 4.66 -6.89
C LEU A 184 15.26 3.65 -6.09
N SER A 185 13.96 3.57 -6.31
CA SER A 185 13.05 2.71 -5.55
C SER A 185 13.39 1.23 -5.72
N LYS A 186 13.83 0.83 -6.91
CA LYS A 186 14.29 -0.54 -7.20
C LYS A 186 15.56 -0.90 -6.44
N SER A 187 16.56 -0.02 -6.48
CA SER A 187 17.83 -0.21 -5.75
C SER A 187 17.58 -0.25 -4.24
N MET A 188 16.80 0.71 -3.73
CA MET A 188 16.43 0.78 -2.33
C MET A 188 15.71 -0.49 -1.93
N TYR A 189 14.60 -0.86 -2.58
CA TYR A 189 13.83 -2.04 -2.24
C TYR A 189 14.68 -3.32 -2.10
N ALA A 190 15.64 -3.54 -3.00
CA ALA A 190 16.57 -4.67 -2.91
C ALA A 190 17.41 -4.65 -1.62
N ILE A 191 17.97 -3.49 -1.26
CA ILE A 191 18.77 -3.31 -0.04
C ILE A 191 17.91 -3.50 1.21
N ALA A 192 16.74 -2.86 1.33
CA ALA A 192 15.90 -3.04 2.52
C ALA A 192 15.33 -4.44 2.64
N SER A 193 14.97 -5.09 1.53
CA SER A 193 14.50 -6.47 1.56
C SER A 193 15.58 -7.38 2.14
N GLY A 194 16.84 -7.19 1.71
CA GLY A 194 17.98 -7.90 2.29
C GLY A 194 18.16 -7.61 3.79
N ILE A 195 18.07 -6.35 4.21
CA ILE A 195 18.18 -5.98 5.63
C ILE A 195 17.03 -6.58 6.45
N ALA A 196 15.79 -6.47 5.99
CA ALA A 196 14.60 -6.96 6.69
C ALA A 196 14.60 -8.49 6.87
N HIS A 197 15.16 -9.22 5.90
CA HIS A 197 15.34 -10.68 5.99
C HIS A 197 16.63 -11.10 6.70
N GLY A 198 17.46 -10.17 7.16
CA GLY A 198 18.70 -10.47 7.87
C GLY A 198 19.83 -11.02 6.98
N TYR A 199 19.80 -10.71 5.68
CA TYR A 199 20.83 -11.15 4.74
C TYR A 199 22.11 -10.33 4.87
N THR A 200 23.22 -11.03 5.06
CA THR A 200 24.54 -10.42 5.29
C THR A 200 25.13 -9.77 4.05
N TRP A 201 24.72 -10.13 2.82
CA TRP A 201 25.28 -9.52 1.61
C TRP A 201 25.09 -8.01 1.57
N THR A 202 24.04 -7.49 2.21
CA THR A 202 23.75 -6.05 2.25
C THR A 202 24.86 -5.27 2.95
N THR A 203 25.51 -5.84 3.95
CA THR A 203 26.60 -5.18 4.69
C THR A 203 27.83 -4.92 3.82
N ASN A 204 28.01 -5.68 2.75
CA ASN A 204 29.07 -5.45 1.76
C ASN A 204 28.88 -4.14 0.98
N TYR A 205 27.70 -3.51 1.05
CA TYR A 205 27.40 -2.26 0.36
C TYR A 205 27.19 -1.09 1.34
N LEU A 206 27.18 -1.37 2.66
CA LEU A 206 27.05 -0.38 3.73
C LEU A 206 28.44 0.07 4.24
N HIS A 207 29.32 0.52 3.35
CA HIS A 207 30.68 0.91 3.73
C HIS A 207 30.72 2.21 4.55
N GLY A 208 30.66 2.09 5.88
CA GLY A 208 30.86 3.18 6.83
C GLY A 208 29.59 4.00 7.16
N PRO A 209 29.67 4.91 8.16
CA PRO A 209 28.51 5.66 8.67
C PRO A 209 27.85 6.58 7.65
N THR A 210 28.64 7.16 6.73
CA THR A 210 28.14 8.06 5.68
C THR A 210 27.23 7.30 4.72
N ASN A 211 27.64 6.13 4.24
CA ASN A 211 26.83 5.31 3.34
C ASN A 211 25.52 4.82 3.98
N LEU A 212 25.53 4.57 5.28
CA LEU A 212 24.32 4.19 6.01
C LEU A 212 23.32 5.35 6.11
N SER A 213 23.84 6.57 6.31
CA SER A 213 23.03 7.79 6.35
C SER A 213 22.45 8.12 4.98
N ASP A 214 23.25 7.96 3.92
CA ASP A 214 22.83 8.14 2.53
C ASP A 214 21.72 7.16 2.16
N ILE A 215 21.84 5.88 2.54
CA ILE A 215 20.80 4.88 2.31
C ILE A 215 19.52 5.23 3.07
N VAL A 216 19.62 5.66 4.33
CA VAL A 216 18.45 6.11 5.09
C VAL A 216 17.78 7.31 4.41
N ALA A 217 18.56 8.28 3.94
CA ALA A 217 18.04 9.46 3.25
C ALA A 217 17.37 9.09 1.91
N ASP A 218 18.00 8.27 1.09
CA ASP A 218 17.44 7.77 -0.18
C ASP A 218 16.15 6.97 0.06
N PHE A 219 16.09 6.17 1.13
CA PHE A 219 14.88 5.44 1.52
C PHE A 219 13.75 6.34 1.99
N LEU A 220 14.07 7.31 2.84
CA LEU A 220 13.12 8.30 3.33
C LEU A 220 12.53 9.08 2.15
N TYR A 221 13.38 9.50 1.22
CA TYR A 221 12.95 10.19 0.01
C TYR A 221 12.01 9.30 -0.83
N ALA A 222 12.40 8.05 -1.12
CA ALA A 222 11.58 7.16 -1.93
C ALA A 222 10.23 6.86 -1.27
N ALA A 223 10.24 6.48 0.02
CA ALA A 223 9.03 6.15 0.76
C ALA A 223 8.10 7.36 0.94
N THR A 224 8.65 8.54 1.22
CA THR A 224 7.86 9.77 1.38
C THR A 224 7.24 10.18 0.05
N THR A 225 8.03 10.25 -1.02
CA THR A 225 7.55 10.65 -2.35
C THR A 225 6.45 9.72 -2.84
N THR A 226 6.61 8.39 -2.67
CA THR A 226 5.55 7.44 -3.05
C THR A 226 4.31 7.56 -2.16
N THR A 227 4.49 7.87 -0.86
CA THR A 227 3.35 8.10 0.05
C THR A 227 2.59 9.36 -0.33
N GLU A 228 3.29 10.45 -0.66
CA GLU A 228 2.69 11.68 -1.15
C GLU A 228 1.92 11.46 -2.46
N ALA A 229 2.49 10.67 -3.38
CA ALA A 229 1.79 10.25 -4.61
C ALA A 229 0.50 9.48 -4.31
N ALA A 230 0.56 8.51 -3.39
CA ALA A 230 -0.60 7.72 -2.98
C ALA A 230 -1.70 8.60 -2.37
N VAL A 231 -1.33 9.54 -1.49
CA VAL A 231 -2.27 10.48 -0.87
C VAL A 231 -2.87 11.41 -1.91
N ALA A 232 -2.05 12.00 -2.80
CA ALA A 232 -2.55 12.91 -3.82
C ALA A 232 -3.49 12.23 -4.82
N LEU A 233 -3.16 11.00 -5.25
CA LEU A 233 -4.06 10.17 -6.08
C LEU A 233 -5.36 9.86 -5.35
N TYR A 234 -5.29 9.45 -4.08
CA TYR A 234 -6.47 9.16 -3.29
C TYR A 234 -7.40 10.37 -3.20
N GLU A 235 -6.88 11.52 -2.80
CA GLU A 235 -7.66 12.75 -2.66
C GLU A 235 -8.26 13.19 -4.01
N ALA A 236 -7.52 13.05 -5.12
CA ALA A 236 -8.02 13.35 -6.45
C ALA A 236 -9.19 12.46 -6.88
N GLN A 237 -9.09 11.15 -6.63
CA GLN A 237 -10.10 10.15 -7.00
C GLN A 237 -11.31 10.14 -6.02
N ALA A 238 -11.10 10.62 -4.80
CA ALA A 238 -12.13 10.81 -3.77
C ALA A 238 -12.95 12.10 -3.98
N SER A 239 -12.44 13.08 -4.72
CA SER A 239 -13.17 14.31 -5.05
C SER A 239 -14.02 14.15 -6.32
N ALA A 240 -15.29 14.55 -6.27
CA ALA A 240 -16.18 14.61 -7.41
C ALA A 240 -16.12 15.98 -8.10
N SER A 241 -15.92 17.04 -7.32
CA SER A 241 -15.88 18.43 -7.82
C SER A 241 -14.49 18.90 -8.24
N GLY A 242 -13.44 18.15 -7.88
CA GLY A 242 -12.04 18.56 -8.01
C GLY A 242 -11.58 19.52 -6.92
N THR A 243 -12.48 19.95 -6.03
CA THR A 243 -12.09 20.70 -4.83
C THR A 243 -11.56 19.70 -3.81
N ILE A 244 -10.26 19.77 -3.54
CA ILE A 244 -9.60 18.88 -2.60
C ILE A 244 -9.74 19.42 -1.18
N ALA A 245 -10.07 18.53 -0.24
CA ALA A 245 -10.46 18.92 1.10
C ALA A 245 -9.34 19.63 1.89
N THR A 246 -9.73 20.47 2.84
CA THR A 246 -8.81 21.36 3.57
C THR A 246 -7.90 20.64 4.58
N ASN A 247 -8.28 19.43 5.00
CA ASN A 247 -7.47 18.50 5.81
C ASN A 247 -6.31 17.88 5.03
N CYS A 248 -6.33 17.91 3.69
CA CYS A 248 -5.17 17.55 2.88
C CYS A 248 -4.11 18.67 2.97
N PRO A 249 -2.82 18.36 3.26
CA PRO A 249 -1.76 19.36 3.31
C PRO A 249 -1.67 20.20 2.03
N PRO A 250 -1.44 21.53 2.11
CA PRO A 250 -1.49 22.41 0.93
C PRO A 250 -0.64 21.95 -0.26
N HIS A 251 0.59 21.49 -0.02
CA HIS A 251 1.46 21.02 -1.09
C HIS A 251 0.94 19.75 -1.79
N LEU A 252 0.22 18.87 -1.08
CA LEU A 252 -0.42 17.69 -1.67
C LEU A 252 -1.76 18.05 -2.34
N ARG A 253 -2.44 19.07 -1.84
CA ARG A 253 -3.68 19.59 -2.43
C ARG A 253 -3.45 20.03 -3.87
N ASP A 254 -2.42 20.84 -4.10
CA ASP A 254 -2.07 21.34 -5.45
C ASP A 254 -1.73 20.18 -6.41
N VAL A 255 -1.12 19.11 -5.89
CA VAL A 255 -0.82 17.90 -6.67
C VAL A 255 -2.11 17.14 -7.00
N ALA A 256 -2.97 16.90 -6.02
CA ALA A 256 -4.24 16.20 -6.18
C ALA A 256 -5.18 16.94 -7.15
N GLU A 257 -5.27 18.27 -7.08
CA GLU A 257 -6.06 19.09 -8.01
C GLU A 257 -5.56 18.99 -9.46
N ARG A 258 -4.25 18.77 -9.67
CA ARG A 258 -3.71 18.52 -11.02
C ARG A 258 -4.11 17.14 -11.52
N PHE A 259 -4.00 16.11 -10.68
CA PHE A 259 -4.40 14.76 -11.06
C PHE A 259 -5.90 14.65 -11.36
N HIS A 260 -6.75 15.32 -10.57
CA HIS A 260 -8.18 15.35 -10.84
C HIS A 260 -8.50 15.97 -12.20
N ARG A 261 -7.82 17.08 -12.57
CA ARG A 261 -8.00 17.73 -13.87
C ARG A 261 -7.57 16.84 -15.03
N ALA A 262 -6.45 16.11 -14.89
CA ALA A 262 -5.99 15.18 -15.91
C ALA A 262 -7.00 14.05 -16.16
N ALA A 263 -7.57 13.48 -15.10
CA ALA A 263 -8.61 12.46 -15.21
C ALA A 263 -9.89 12.97 -15.92
N ALA A 264 -10.29 14.22 -15.67
CA ALA A 264 -11.47 14.82 -16.31
C ALA A 264 -11.31 15.10 -17.81
N THR A 265 -10.08 15.23 -18.31
CA THR A 265 -9.81 15.43 -19.75
C THR A 265 -9.86 14.15 -20.59
N HIS A 266 -9.86 12.98 -19.94
CA HIS A 266 -9.82 11.67 -20.59
C HIS A 266 -11.10 10.82 -20.39
N ALA A 267 -12.08 11.32 -19.64
CA ALA A 267 -13.42 10.75 -19.47
C ALA A 267 -14.43 11.24 -20.52
#